data_AF-A0A139MVX6-F1
#
_entry.id   AF-A0A139MVX6-F1
#
_cell.length_a   1.000
_cell.length_b   1.000
_cell.length_c   1.000
_cell.angle_alpha   90.00
_cell.angle_beta   90.00
_cell.angle_gamma   90.00
#
_symmetry.space_group_name_H-M   'P 1'
#
loop_
_entity.id
_entity.type
_entity.pdbx_description
1 polymer ?
#
loop_
_entity_poly.entity_id
_entity_poly.type
_entity_poly.pdbx_seq_one_letter_code
_entity_poly.pdbx_strand_id
1 'polypeptide(L)'
;MLGIKLVDVDTSNARTEQTGTCELCFGTQWCDNPILIFEKPDGEQIRAEGFGWDWGDYHEIKIDNYLNFSDWFSKKDINCERLEYDYWYLENLVEWYYEETIGYDD
;
A
#
# COMPACT_ATOMS: atom_id res chain seq x y z
N MET A 1 9.83 -2.29 14.14
CA MET A 1 10.39 -3.64 13.99
C MET A 1 11.26 -3.68 12.74
N LEU A 2 12.44 -4.33 12.82
CA LEU A 2 13.34 -4.55 11.70
C LEU A 2 13.09 -5.91 11.03
N GLY A 3 13.46 -6.05 9.75
CA GLY A 3 13.51 -7.32 9.05
C GLY A 3 12.19 -7.81 8.46
N ILE A 4 11.15 -6.97 8.46
CA ILE A 4 9.88 -7.27 7.80
C ILE A 4 10.07 -7.20 6.29
N LYS A 5 9.44 -8.13 5.56
CA LYS A 5 9.57 -8.20 4.10
C LYS A 5 8.20 -8.18 3.44
N LEU A 6 8.09 -7.50 2.31
CA LEU A 6 6.94 -7.69 1.42
C LEU A 6 7.18 -8.98 0.64
N VAL A 7 6.31 -9.97 0.84
CA VAL A 7 6.48 -11.31 0.26
C VAL A 7 5.52 -11.60 -0.88
N ASP A 8 4.39 -10.90 -0.94
CA ASP A 8 3.39 -11.09 -1.99
C ASP A 8 2.46 -9.86 -2.12
N VAL A 9 1.79 -9.76 -3.26
CA VAL A 9 0.77 -8.74 -3.56
C VAL A 9 -0.43 -9.41 -4.22
N ASP A 10 -1.55 -9.47 -3.51
CA ASP A 10 -2.77 -10.12 -3.96
C ASP A 10 -3.72 -9.10 -4.60
N THR A 11 -3.95 -9.23 -5.90
CA THR A 11 -4.85 -8.38 -6.70
C THR A 11 -6.18 -9.07 -7.03
N SER A 12 -6.49 -10.21 -6.38
CA SER A 12 -7.70 -10.97 -6.66
C SER A 12 -9.00 -10.26 -6.24
N ASN A 13 -8.90 -9.20 -5.44
CA ASN A 13 -10.03 -8.36 -5.03
C ASN A 13 -10.41 -7.28 -6.06
N ALA A 14 -9.75 -7.25 -7.21
CA ALA A 14 -10.02 -6.27 -8.26
C ALA A 14 -11.47 -6.33 -8.73
N ARG A 15 -12.15 -5.18 -8.75
CA ARG A 15 -13.55 -5.06 -9.17
C ARG A 15 -13.90 -3.64 -9.58
N THR A 16 -15.04 -3.50 -10.27
CA THR A 16 -15.64 -2.18 -10.50
C THR A 16 -16.32 -1.70 -9.22
N GLU A 17 -15.89 -0.56 -8.72
CA GLU A 17 -16.41 0.09 -7.52
C GLU A 17 -17.18 1.36 -7.89
N GLN A 18 -18.14 1.75 -7.04
CA GLN A 18 -18.80 3.03 -7.14
C GLN A 18 -17.90 4.13 -6.56
N THR A 19 -17.86 5.28 -7.23
CA THR A 19 -17.03 6.43 -6.86
C THR A 19 -17.88 7.67 -6.64
N GLY A 20 -17.31 8.65 -5.94
CA GLY A 20 -17.97 9.91 -5.62
C GLY A 20 -18.90 9.81 -4.41
N THR A 21 -19.13 10.94 -3.76
CA THR A 21 -19.96 11.05 -2.53
C THR A 21 -21.24 11.87 -2.73
N CYS A 22 -21.40 12.51 -3.89
CA CYS A 22 -22.59 13.27 -4.25
C CYS A 22 -23.51 12.44 -5.17
N GLU A 23 -24.82 12.46 -4.92
CA GLU A 23 -25.82 11.69 -5.67
C GLU A 23 -25.80 11.96 -7.20
N LEU A 24 -25.39 13.18 -7.60
CA LEU A 24 -25.25 13.57 -9.01
C LEU A 24 -23.85 13.30 -9.59
N CYS A 25 -22.87 12.99 -8.74
CA CYS A 25 -21.48 12.76 -9.12
C CYS A 25 -21.06 11.29 -8.99
N PHE A 26 -22.00 10.38 -8.73
CA PHE A 26 -21.67 8.96 -8.67
C PHE A 26 -21.13 8.48 -10.01
N GLY A 27 -19.94 7.90 -9.96
CA GLY A 27 -19.30 7.22 -11.06
C GLY A 27 -19.06 5.76 -10.72
N THR A 28 -18.41 5.06 -11.64
CA THR A 28 -17.82 3.75 -11.36
C THR A 28 -16.42 3.72 -11.94
N GLN A 29 -15.48 3.09 -11.25
CA GLN A 29 -14.14 2.85 -11.76
C GLN A 29 -13.68 1.43 -11.47
N TRP A 30 -12.73 0.94 -12.26
CA TRP A 30 -12.03 -0.30 -11.94
C TRP A 30 -11.01 -0.01 -10.84
N CYS A 31 -11.06 -0.78 -9.75
CA CYS A 31 -10.15 -0.69 -8.61
C CYS A 31 -9.46 -2.04 -8.44
N ASP A 32 -8.13 -2.08 -8.40
CA ASP A 32 -7.40 -3.34 -8.25
C ASP A 32 -7.45 -3.89 -6.82
N ASN A 33 -7.77 -3.03 -5.84
CA ASN A 33 -7.91 -3.36 -4.42
C ASN A 33 -6.79 -4.28 -3.90
N PRO A 34 -5.50 -3.94 -4.13
CA PRO A 34 -4.40 -4.82 -3.80
C PRO A 34 -4.29 -5.05 -2.29
N ILE A 35 -3.93 -6.27 -1.90
CA ILE A 35 -3.53 -6.61 -0.52
C ILE A 35 -2.04 -6.92 -0.51
N LEU A 36 -1.26 -6.08 0.18
CA LEU A 36 0.17 -6.29 0.36
C LEU A 36 0.39 -7.23 1.55
N ILE A 37 1.11 -8.32 1.32
CA ILE A 37 1.36 -9.35 2.32
C ILE A 37 2.80 -9.21 2.80
N PHE A 38 2.94 -8.80 4.06
CA PHE A 38 4.24 -8.67 4.72
C PHE A 38 4.48 -9.87 5.65
N GLU A 39 5.72 -10.29 5.77
CA GLU A 39 6.14 -11.35 6.68
C GLU A 39 7.11 -10.78 7.73
N LYS A 40 6.80 -10.99 9.00
CA LYS A 40 7.66 -10.68 10.14
C LYS A 40 8.81 -11.69 10.24
N PRO A 41 9.91 -11.37 10.96
CA PRO A 41 11.02 -12.32 11.14
C PRO A 41 10.67 -13.66 11.81
N ASP A 42 9.56 -13.71 12.57
CA ASP A 42 9.04 -14.92 13.20
C ASP A 42 8.11 -15.75 12.29
N GLY A 43 7.87 -15.29 11.06
CA GLY A 43 7.02 -15.94 10.07
C GLY A 43 5.54 -15.55 10.14
N GLU A 44 5.14 -14.68 11.06
CA GLU A 44 3.78 -14.16 11.08
C GLU A 44 3.52 -13.22 9.89
N GLN A 45 2.36 -13.36 9.25
CA GLN A 45 1.97 -12.53 8.11
C GLN A 45 1.04 -11.41 8.52
N ILE A 46 1.31 -10.22 7.97
CA ILE A 46 0.48 -9.02 8.05
C ILE A 46 -0.12 -8.78 6.68
N ARG A 47 -1.42 -8.50 6.60
CA ARG A 47 -2.11 -8.17 5.37
C ARG A 47 -2.54 -6.71 5.43
N ALA A 48 -1.97 -5.88 4.56
CA ALA A 48 -2.25 -4.46 4.49
C ALA A 48 -3.09 -4.15 3.24
N GLU A 49 -4.09 -3.30 3.38
CA GLU A 49 -4.79 -2.74 2.22
C GLU A 49 -3.85 -1.80 1.47
N GLY A 50 -3.55 -2.14 0.22
CA GLY A 50 -2.76 -1.31 -0.70
C GLY A 50 -3.59 -0.21 -1.37
N PHE A 51 -4.78 0.07 -0.85
CA PHE A 51 -5.70 1.07 -1.35
C PHE A 51 -6.44 1.74 -0.19
N GLY A 52 -6.97 2.93 -0.44
CA GLY A 52 -7.73 3.71 0.51
C GLY A 52 -8.82 4.52 -0.20
N TRP A 53 -9.77 5.02 0.57
CA TRP A 53 -10.84 5.88 0.08
C TRP A 53 -10.86 7.19 0.85
N ASP A 54 -10.89 8.31 0.13
CA ASP A 54 -11.10 9.63 0.72
C ASP A 54 -12.14 10.41 -0.06
N TRP A 55 -13.19 10.90 0.61
CA TRP A 55 -14.30 11.63 -0.01
C TRP A 55 -14.94 10.98 -1.27
N GLY A 56 -14.82 9.65 -1.41
CA GLY A 56 -15.33 8.88 -2.55
C GLY A 56 -14.34 8.73 -3.70
N ASP A 57 -13.12 9.22 -3.55
CA ASP A 57 -11.99 9.01 -4.43
C ASP A 57 -11.18 7.79 -3.97
N TYR A 58 -10.74 6.99 -4.94
CA TYR A 58 -9.94 5.80 -4.72
C TYR A 58 -8.46 6.15 -4.82
N HIS A 59 -7.70 5.73 -3.81
CA HIS A 59 -6.25 5.86 -3.76
C HIS A 59 -5.65 4.46 -3.77
N GLU A 60 -4.58 4.27 -4.53
CA GLU A 60 -3.89 2.99 -4.62
C GLU A 60 -2.38 3.22 -4.56
N ILE A 61 -1.72 2.42 -3.73
CA ILE A 61 -0.27 2.42 -3.59
C ILE A 61 0.38 1.87 -4.86
N LYS A 62 1.32 2.64 -5.41
CA LYS A 62 2.09 2.26 -6.59
C LYS A 62 3.55 2.02 -6.23
N ILE A 63 3.98 0.77 -6.36
CA ILE A 63 5.37 0.34 -6.13
C ILE A 63 5.92 -0.23 -7.43
N ASP A 64 6.87 0.46 -8.06
CA ASP A 64 7.43 0.08 -9.36
C ASP A 64 8.24 -1.22 -9.31
N ASN A 65 8.94 -1.46 -8.20
CA ASN A 65 9.74 -2.65 -7.99
C ASN A 65 9.59 -3.17 -6.56
N TYR A 66 8.70 -4.15 -6.39
CA TYR A 66 8.41 -4.77 -5.09
C TYR A 66 9.63 -5.42 -4.44
N LEU A 67 10.59 -5.94 -5.21
CA LEU A 67 11.81 -6.54 -4.65
C LEU A 67 12.72 -5.48 -4.03
N ASN A 68 12.92 -4.37 -4.72
CA ASN A 68 13.70 -3.24 -4.20
C ASN A 68 13.02 -2.61 -3.00
N PHE A 69 11.70 -2.40 -3.08
CA PHE A 69 10.92 -1.91 -1.94
C PHE A 69 11.04 -2.86 -0.74
N SER A 70 10.88 -4.18 -0.93
CA SER A 70 11.02 -5.14 0.16
C SER A 70 12.42 -5.14 0.78
N ASP A 71 13.48 -5.03 -0.03
CA ASP A 71 14.85 -4.96 0.49
C ASP A 71 15.07 -3.68 1.31
N TRP A 72 14.60 -2.53 0.81
CA TRP A 72 14.61 -1.27 1.54
C TRP A 72 13.81 -1.36 2.85
N PHE A 73 12.57 -1.84 2.76
CA PHE A 73 11.63 -1.95 3.88
C PHE A 73 12.19 -2.82 5.00
N SER A 74 12.88 -3.92 4.65
CA SER A 74 13.49 -4.82 5.63
C SER A 74 14.56 -4.18 6.51
N LYS A 75 15.13 -3.05 6.06
CA LYS A 75 16.17 -2.29 6.78
C LYS A 75 15.60 -1.18 7.65
N LYS A 76 14.29 -0.91 7.57
CA LYS A 76 13.62 0.18 8.29
C LYS A 76 12.96 -0.34 9.57
N ASP A 77 12.97 0.51 10.60
CA ASP A 77 12.28 0.21 11.86
C ASP A 77 10.80 0.59 11.75
N ILE A 78 10.00 -0.34 11.22
CA ILE A 78 8.60 -0.09 10.85
C ILE A 78 7.64 -0.43 12.00
N ASN A 79 6.61 0.40 12.22
CA ASN A 79 5.50 0.03 13.09
C ASN A 79 4.54 -0.89 12.34
N CYS A 80 4.78 -2.21 12.44
CA CYS A 80 4.09 -3.21 11.64
C CYS A 80 2.61 -3.37 12.00
N GLU A 81 2.22 -3.05 13.23
CA GLU A 81 0.81 -3.10 13.66
C GLU A 81 -0.03 -2.07 12.89
N ARG A 82 0.53 -0.91 12.56
CA ARG A 82 -0.18 0.13 11.79
C ARG A 82 -0.47 -0.29 10.34
N LEU A 83 0.30 -1.21 9.78
CA LEU A 83 0.13 -1.62 8.38
C LEU A 83 -1.25 -2.24 8.10
N GLU A 84 -1.88 -2.89 9.08
CA GLU A 84 -3.16 -3.58 8.89
C GLU A 84 -4.36 -2.65 8.76
N TYR A 85 -4.29 -1.43 9.30
CA TYR A 85 -5.45 -0.55 9.44
C TYR A 85 -5.21 0.89 9.01
N ASP A 86 -3.99 1.24 8.59
CA ASP A 86 -3.61 2.61 8.25
C ASP A 86 -2.99 2.65 6.85
N TYR A 87 -3.85 2.78 5.83
CA TYR A 87 -3.44 2.97 4.43
C TYR A 87 -2.44 4.12 4.29
N TRP A 88 -2.73 5.28 4.90
CA TRP A 88 -1.90 6.47 4.79
C TRP A 88 -0.51 6.25 5.38
N TYR A 89 -0.40 5.45 6.45
CA TYR A 89 0.91 5.06 6.96
C TYR A 89 1.72 4.27 5.93
N LEU A 90 1.11 3.31 5.24
CA LEU A 90 1.77 2.54 4.19
C LEU A 90 2.12 3.42 2.97
N GLU A 91 1.24 4.34 2.56
CA GLU A 91 1.51 5.30 1.49
C GLU A 91 2.74 6.17 1.80
N ASN A 92 2.82 6.75 3.02
CA ASN A 92 3.98 7.51 3.46
C ASN A 92 5.29 6.69 3.45
N LEU A 93 5.23 5.39 3.75
CA LEU A 93 6.42 4.52 3.67
C LEU A 93 6.88 4.31 2.22
N VAL A 94 5.94 4.25 1.27
CA VAL A 94 6.25 4.14 -0.16
C VAL A 94 6.80 5.45 -0.70
N GLU A 95 6.24 6.59 -0.31
CA GLU A 95 6.81 7.91 -0.63
C GLU A 95 8.24 8.03 -0.10
N TRP A 96 8.47 7.67 1.18
CA TRP A 96 9.80 7.69 1.77
C TRP A 96 10.79 6.77 1.03
N TYR A 97 10.34 5.61 0.55
CA TYR A 97 11.15 4.74 -0.30
C TYR A 97 11.61 5.46 -1.57
N TYR A 98 10.70 6.14 -2.28
CA TYR A 98 11.05 6.84 -3.51
C TYR A 98 11.97 8.05 -3.25
N GLU A 99 11.71 8.79 -2.18
CA GLU A 99 12.56 9.92 -1.75
C GLU A 99 14.02 9.48 -1.54
N GLU A 100 14.23 8.34 -0.88
CA GLU A 100 15.59 7.85 -0.60
C GLU A 100 16.27 7.18 -1.81
N THR A 101 15.50 6.58 -2.72
CA THR A 101 16.07 5.72 -3.77
C THR A 101 16.15 6.34 -5.15
N ILE A 102 15.26 7.29 -5.46
CA ILE A 102 15.20 7.96 -6.76
C ILE A 102 15.66 9.42 -6.63
N GLY A 103 15.46 10.04 -5.46
CA GLY A 103 15.64 11.48 -5.28
C GLY A 103 14.51 12.26 -5.96
N TYR A 104 14.05 13.33 -5.34
CA TYR A 104 13.07 14.25 -5.94
C TYR A 104 13.70 14.92 -7.18
N ASP A 105 13.30 14.51 -8.38
CA ASP A 105 13.29 15.42 -9.52
C ASP A 105 11.91 16.10 -9.50
N ASP A 106 11.90 17.38 -9.09
CA ASP A 106 10.75 18.32 -9.14
C ASP A 106 10.05 18.35 -10.50
#